data_AF-A0A6V7LJW6-F1
#
_entry.id   AF-A0A6V7LJW6-F1
#
_cell.length_a   1.000
_cell.length_b   1.000
_cell.length_c   1.000
_cell.angle_alpha   90.00
_cell.angle_beta   90.00
_cell.angle_gamma   90.00
#
_symmetry.space_group_name_H-M   'P 1'
#
loop_
_entity.id
_entity.type
_entity.pdbx_description
1 polymer ?
#
loop_
_entity_poly.entity_id
_entity_poly.type
_entity_poly.pdbx_seq_one_letter_code
_entity_poly.pdbx_strand_id
1 'polypeptide(L)'
;ISDIRPFNPDIVEVGGLHVADDGQKLQPDLQEWLDESRHGCVLFTLGSMVKIESYPHEILRIFYEMFERIAPVRVIWKVVDPSMLPDGLPRNVKILQWIPQVAVL
;
A
#
# COMPACT_ATOMS: atom_id res chain seq x y z
N ILE A 1 -16.21 4.27 19.33
CA ILE A 1 -16.75 4.87 20.56
C ILE A 1 -16.16 6.27 20.62
N SER A 2 -16.98 7.30 20.46
CA SER A 2 -16.53 8.69 20.60
C SER A 2 -16.63 9.06 22.07
N ASP A 3 -15.48 9.29 22.72
CA ASP A 3 -15.44 9.77 24.10
C ASP A 3 -15.94 11.21 24.19
N ILE A 4 -16.57 11.57 25.31
CA ILE A 4 -17.00 12.94 25.60
C ILE A 4 -15.75 13.80 25.81
N ARG A 5 -15.37 14.59 24.80
CA ARG A 5 -14.33 15.62 24.90
C ARG A 5 -14.98 17.00 24.91
N PRO A 6 -14.65 17.88 25.88
CA PRO A 6 -15.10 19.26 25.81
C PRO A 6 -14.44 19.96 24.61
N PHE A 7 -15.25 20.41 23.66
CA PHE A 7 -14.82 21.26 22.55
C PHE A 7 -15.25 22.70 22.80
N ASN A 8 -14.38 23.65 22.43
CA ASN A 8 -14.78 25.04 22.34
C ASN A 8 -15.80 25.18 21.18
N PRO A 9 -16.96 25.85 21.36
CA PRO A 9 -17.94 26.08 20.29
C PRO A 9 -17.37 26.80 19.06
N ASP A 10 -16.21 27.44 19.17
CA ASP A 10 -15.49 28.07 18.04
C ASP A 10 -14.69 27.07 17.18
N ILE A 11 -14.68 25.78 17.52
CA ILE A 11 -14.00 24.73 16.75
C ILE A 11 -14.97 24.11 15.74
N VAL A 12 -14.64 24.22 14.45
CA VAL A 12 -15.31 23.49 13.37
C VAL A 12 -14.42 22.33 12.92
N GLU A 13 -14.88 21.10 13.08
CA GLU A 13 -14.18 19.93 12.57
C GLU A 13 -14.38 19.83 11.05
N VAL A 14 -13.27 19.73 10.31
CA VAL A 14 -13.26 19.55 8.85
C VAL A 14 -12.56 18.24 8.53
N GLY A 15 -13.32 17.28 7.98
CA GLY A 15 -12.79 16.01 7.52
C GLY A 15 -12.13 16.09 6.15
N GLY A 16 -11.27 15.13 5.81
CA GLY A 16 -10.78 14.95 4.43
C GLY A 16 -9.75 15.97 3.94
N LEU A 17 -9.26 16.88 4.80
CA LEU A 17 -8.29 17.91 4.42
C LEU A 17 -6.97 17.38 3.79
N HIS A 18 -6.67 16.10 4.04
CA HIS A 18 -5.48 15.39 3.54
C HIS A 18 -5.69 14.74 2.16
N VAL A 19 -6.93 14.71 1.65
CA VAL A 19 -7.27 14.17 0.33
C VAL A 19 -7.36 15.35 -0.63
N ALA A 20 -6.26 15.64 -1.31
CA ALA A 20 -6.25 16.56 -2.44
C ALA A 20 -6.35 15.73 -3.73
N ASP A 21 -7.41 15.94 -4.51
CA ASP A 21 -7.48 15.43 -5.88
C ASP A 21 -6.69 16.38 -6.78
N ASP A 22 -5.39 16.12 -6.89
CA ASP A 22 -4.44 16.91 -7.68
C ASP A 22 -4.31 16.40 -9.13
N GLY A 23 -5.12 15.42 -9.53
CA GLY A 23 -5.06 14.80 -10.84
C GLY A 23 -3.81 13.96 -11.09
N GLN A 24 -3.10 13.51 -10.05
CA GLN A 24 -1.98 12.57 -10.19
C GLN A 24 -2.43 11.30 -10.91
N LYS A 25 -1.70 10.95 -11.98
CA LYS A 25 -1.91 9.73 -12.74
C LYS A 25 -0.84 8.71 -12.37
N LEU A 26 -1.23 7.44 -12.35
CA LEU A 26 -0.27 6.34 -12.25
C LEU A 26 0.61 6.30 -13.49
N GLN A 27 1.84 5.80 -13.31
CA GLN A 27 2.68 5.51 -14.47
C GLN A 27 1.98 4.47 -15.36
N PRO A 28 2.09 4.58 -16.70
CA PRO A 28 1.34 3.73 -17.62
C PRO A 28 1.52 2.22 -17.38
N ASP A 29 2.74 1.79 -17.01
CA ASP A 29 3.06 0.39 -16.73
C ASP A 29 2.39 -0.14 -15.46
N LEU A 30 2.19 0.72 -14.46
CA LEU A 30 1.49 0.38 -13.23
C LEU A 30 -0.02 0.37 -13.46
N GLN A 31 -0.53 1.34 -14.22
CA GLN A 31 -1.94 1.41 -14.60
C GLN A 31 -2.35 0.16 -15.39
N GLU A 32 -1.62 -0.19 -16.46
CA GLU A 32 -1.90 -1.38 -17.26
C GLU A 32 -1.84 -2.65 -16.41
N TRP A 33 -0.83 -2.77 -15.54
CA TRP A 33 -0.74 -3.90 -14.61
C TRP A 33 -1.86 -3.93 -13.57
N LEU A 34 -2.50 -2.83 -13.22
CA LEU A 34 -3.67 -2.85 -12.35
C LEU A 34 -4.94 -3.19 -13.14
N ASP A 35 -5.11 -2.60 -14.31
CA ASP A 35 -6.29 -2.73 -15.17
C ASP A 35 -6.47 -4.14 -15.74
N GLU A 36 -5.38 -4.87 -15.97
CA GLU A 36 -5.43 -6.28 -16.37
C GLU A 36 -5.94 -7.21 -15.25
N SER A 37 -6.01 -6.74 -14.00
CA SER A 37 -6.47 -7.56 -12.88
C SER A 37 -8.00 -7.72 -12.89
N ARG A 38 -8.47 -8.93 -13.20
CA ARG A 38 -9.91 -9.26 -13.16
C ARG A 38 -10.46 -9.48 -11.74
N HIS A 39 -9.59 -9.55 -10.73
CA HIS A 39 -9.93 -9.93 -9.37
C HIS A 39 -9.69 -8.80 -8.35
N GLY A 40 -9.53 -7.56 -8.84
CA GLY A 40 -9.14 -6.41 -8.02
C GLY A 40 -7.66 -6.41 -7.67
N CYS A 41 -7.27 -5.50 -6.78
CA CYS A 41 -5.89 -5.37 -6.31
C CYS A 41 -5.81 -5.07 -4.82
N VAL A 42 -4.66 -5.35 -4.22
CA VAL A 42 -4.33 -5.02 -2.84
C VAL A 42 -3.14 -4.07 -2.82
N LEU A 43 -3.28 -2.92 -2.16
CA LEU A 43 -2.17 -2.07 -1.79
C LEU A 43 -1.72 -2.40 -0.37
N PHE A 44 -0.54 -2.98 -0.21
CA PHE A 44 0.06 -3.29 1.08
C PHE A 44 1.19 -2.31 1.42
N THR A 45 1.03 -1.58 2.53
CA THR A 45 2.00 -0.61 3.04
C THR A 45 1.89 -0.51 4.57
N LEU A 46 3.04 -0.35 5.25
CA LEU A 46 3.11 -0.04 6.67
C LEU A 46 3.39 1.46 6.93
N GLY A 47 3.14 2.30 5.92
CA GLY A 47 3.43 3.72 5.95
C GLY A 47 4.91 4.04 5.68
N SER A 48 5.36 5.20 6.13
CA SER A 48 6.74 5.70 5.96
C SER A 48 7.69 5.30 7.09
N MET A 49 7.15 5.04 8.28
CA MET A 49 7.95 4.84 9.50
C MET A 49 8.48 3.42 9.65
N VAL A 50 7.80 2.43 9.09
CA VAL A 50 8.19 1.01 9.20
C VAL A 50 8.83 0.55 7.90
N LYS A 51 10.07 0.06 8.00
CA LYS A 51 10.81 -0.59 6.91
C LYS A 51 10.65 -2.11 7.02
N ILE A 52 9.64 -2.66 6.36
CA ILE A 52 9.32 -4.08 6.46
C ILE A 52 10.47 -4.98 5.98
N GLU A 53 11.23 -4.54 4.98
CA GLU A 53 12.39 -5.23 4.44
C GLU A 53 13.54 -5.40 5.44
N SER A 54 13.52 -4.69 6.58
CA SER A 54 14.49 -4.89 7.66
C SER A 54 14.17 -6.08 8.57
N TYR A 55 13.00 -6.72 8.38
CA TYR A 55 12.58 -7.84 9.21
C TYR A 55 13.34 -9.12 8.82
N PRO A 56 13.42 -10.11 9.74
CA PRO A 56 14.03 -11.39 9.42
C PRO A 56 13.40 -12.03 8.18
N HIS A 57 14.21 -12.70 7.36
CA HIS A 57 13.75 -13.33 6.12
C HIS A 57 12.61 -14.35 6.33
N GLU A 58 12.56 -15.00 7.50
CA GLU A 58 11.45 -15.89 7.86
C GLU A 58 10.10 -15.16 7.85
N ILE A 59 10.07 -13.95 8.42
CA ILE A 59 8.86 -13.11 8.43
C ILE A 59 8.52 -12.64 7.02
N LEU A 60 9.51 -12.23 6.23
CA LEU A 60 9.29 -11.82 4.83
C LEU A 60 8.73 -12.97 3.98
N ARG A 61 9.19 -14.21 4.20
CA ARG A 61 8.66 -15.39 3.51
C ARG A 61 7.22 -15.70 3.87
N ILE A 62 6.79 -15.45 5.11
CA ILE A 62 5.37 -15.56 5.48
C ILE A 62 4.51 -14.59 4.66
N PHE A 63 4.98 -13.36 4.42
CA PHE A 63 4.29 -12.43 3.52
C PHE A 63 4.26 -12.93 2.08
N TYR A 64 5.34 -13.53 1.58
CA TYR A 64 5.38 -14.10 0.23
C TYR A 64 4.33 -15.21 0.09
N GLU A 65 4.29 -16.15 1.02
CA GLU A 65 3.30 -17.23 1.04
C GLU A 65 1.87 -16.69 1.14
N MET A 66 1.65 -15.66 1.96
CA MET A 66 0.34 -15.00 2.07
C MET A 66 -0.08 -14.38 0.73
N PHE A 67 0.80 -13.63 0.08
CA PHE A 67 0.50 -12.99 -1.20
C PHE A 67 0.29 -14.00 -2.32
N GLU A 68 1.05 -15.09 -2.34
CA GLU A 68 0.86 -16.17 -3.31
C GLU A 68 -0.51 -16.86 -3.13
N ARG A 69 -0.94 -17.09 -1.88
CA ARG A 69 -2.24 -17.73 -1.58
C ARG A 69 -3.46 -16.92 -2.02
N ILE A 70 -3.33 -15.60 -2.15
CA ILE A 70 -4.41 -14.74 -2.64
C ILE A 70 -4.34 -14.50 -4.15
N ALA A 71 -3.35 -15.07 -4.84
CA ALA A 71 -3.36 -15.10 -6.30
C ALA A 71 -4.67 -15.72 -6.81
N PRO A 72 -5.27 -15.19 -7.90
CA PRO A 72 -4.70 -14.23 -8.85
C PRO A 72 -4.86 -12.74 -8.48
N VAL A 73 -5.28 -12.39 -7.27
CA VAL A 73 -5.36 -10.98 -6.84
C VAL A 73 -3.96 -10.37 -6.88
N ARG A 74 -3.82 -9.23 -7.60
CA ARG A 74 -2.56 -8.51 -7.74
C ARG A 74 -2.27 -7.70 -6.47
N VAL A 75 -1.02 -7.71 -6.01
CA VAL A 75 -0.58 -7.02 -4.80
C VAL A 75 0.49 -5.99 -5.16
N ILE A 76 0.24 -4.73 -4.86
CA ILE A 76 1.30 -3.72 -4.78
C ILE A 76 1.85 -3.75 -3.36
N TRP A 77 3.15 -3.97 -3.22
CA TRP A 77 3.82 -3.93 -1.92
C TRP A 77 4.83 -2.80 -1.88
N LYS A 78 4.60 -1.82 -1.00
CA LYS A 78 5.56 -0.76 -0.73
C LYS A 78 6.75 -1.27 0.07
N VAL A 79 7.94 -1.20 -0.52
CA VAL A 79 9.23 -1.55 0.13
C VAL A 79 10.26 -0.50 -0.23
N VAL A 80 10.94 0.10 0.76
CA VAL A 80 11.86 1.23 0.50
C VAL A 80 13.16 0.74 -0.14
N ASP A 81 13.71 -0.36 0.35
CA ASP A 81 14.89 -1.02 -0.23
C ASP A 81 14.59 -2.47 -0.68
N PRO A 82 14.23 -2.66 -1.97
CA PRO A 82 13.94 -4.00 -2.51
C PRO A 82 15.14 -4.95 -2.50
N SER A 83 16.38 -4.45 -2.39
CA SER A 83 17.58 -5.31 -2.40
C SER A 83 17.73 -6.14 -1.12
N MET A 84 17.05 -5.75 -0.05
CA MET A 84 17.01 -6.46 1.22
C MET A 84 15.98 -7.60 1.24
N LEU A 85 15.16 -7.74 0.19
CA LEU A 85 14.16 -8.79 0.12
C LEU A 85 14.80 -10.15 -0.23
N PRO A 86 14.29 -11.27 0.32
CA PRO A 86 14.73 -12.59 -0.10
C PRO A 86 14.29 -12.89 -1.54
N ASP A 87 14.99 -13.80 -2.20
CA ASP A 87 14.56 -14.31 -3.50
C ASP A 87 13.18 -14.99 -3.43
N GLY A 88 12.53 -15.09 -4.60
CA GLY A 88 11.26 -15.83 -4.75
C GLY A 88 10.01 -14.98 -4.59
N LEU A 89 10.07 -13.69 -4.93
CA LEU A 89 8.90 -12.81 -4.92
C LEU A 89 7.75 -13.42 -5.77
N PRO A 90 6.52 -13.55 -5.22
CA PRO A 90 5.41 -14.12 -5.95
C PRO A 90 5.04 -13.31 -7.20
N ARG A 91 4.61 -13.98 -8.27
CA ARG A 91 4.35 -13.35 -9.58
C ARG A 91 3.20 -12.33 -9.57
N ASN A 92 2.28 -12.45 -8.62
CA ASN A 92 1.17 -11.51 -8.45
C ASN A 92 1.57 -10.27 -7.63
N VAL A 93 2.82 -10.15 -7.20
CA VAL A 93 3.31 -9.03 -6.39
C VAL A 93 4.19 -8.09 -7.23
N LYS A 94 3.92 -6.79 -7.17
CA LYS A 94 4.77 -5.73 -7.74
C LYS A 94 5.32 -4.87 -6.59
N ILE A 95 6.64 -4.73 -6.54
CA ILE A 95 7.31 -3.88 -5.54
C ILE A 95 7.35 -2.44 -6.05
N LEU A 96 6.99 -1.49 -5.19
CA LEU A 96 7.17 -0.06 -5.43
C LEU A 96 7.88 0.58 -4.24
N GLN A 97 8.86 1.45 -4.52
CA GLN A 97 9.54 2.21 -3.45
C GLN A 97 8.71 3.40 -2.98
N TRP A 98 7.96 3.98 -3.90
CA TRP A 98 7.06 5.10 -3.64
C TRP A 98 5.76 4.91 -4.41
N ILE A 99 4.65 5.32 -3.81
CA ILE A 99 3.30 5.12 -4.35
C ILE A 99 2.53 6.43 -4.18
N PRO A 100 1.96 6.99 -5.26
CA PRO A 100 1.00 8.09 -5.16
C PRO A 100 -0.29 7.53 -4.57
N GLN A 101 -0.39 7.50 -3.24
CA GLN A 101 -1.46 6.77 -2.54
C GLN A 101 -2.87 7.23 -2.93
N VAL A 102 -3.06 8.53 -3.19
CA VAL A 102 -4.35 9.08 -3.65
C VAL A 102 -4.71 8.60 -5.06
N ALA A 103 -3.73 8.35 -5.93
CA ALA A 103 -4.00 7.89 -7.30
C ALA A 103 -4.26 6.37 -7.39
N VAL A 104 -3.88 5.60 -6.36
CA VAL A 104 -4.13 4.15 -6.29
C VAL A 104 -5.44 3.81 -5.59
N LEU A 105 -5.84 4.61 -4.59
CA LEU A 105 -7.04 4.40 -3.77
C LEU A 105 -8.29 5.02 -4.42
#